data_AF-A0A8J2IRQ4-F1
#
_entry.id   AF-A0A8J2IRQ4-F1
#
_cell.length_a   1.000
_cell.length_b   1.000
_cell.length_c   1.000
_cell.angle_alpha   90.00
_cell.angle_beta   90.00
_cell.angle_gamma   90.00
#
_symmetry.space_group_name_H-M   'P 1'
#
loop_
_entity.id
_entity.type
_entity.pdbx_description
1 polymer ?
#
loop_
_entity_poly.entity_id
_entity_poly.type
_entity_poly.pdbx_seq_one_letter_code
_entity_poly.pdbx_strand_id
1 'polypeptide(L)'
;MDRLSVEILSLIAAAAAASGPQIDLSTVYDVWTLHDKPKFPGSGKPKENSLASCAAVSRDWQLAFEPFTFHTLVLSPKRIVQAERQGYLTPRRLGCIRYLAVPITFPLPWPWDVPIVFAQVGEWPPPSEIDDGEDQKPIEGDESADANDAAWEDVEGSEQNNDEDLDNDGYMDVEDDMQPPEERGYDKLFTAIIRSLFRVLKLAPVHENGQPYMNLRLGFPVPREYGWSFANCIEQTEAERLEVGWCSPLYLDLGFNQDELPNLPVIASCSFDLVSWSLFFAPESVCKLASKMPRLRKIKMHLSDMEWRNPELRVGLRERFANSLPLLPQGVLDFELQYSRRVPRDHSHAPPSIVPPHEKRDLLSQALFNFSQRENLLRFSAKGSFDLNILGTSEKTLAASDGWPKLETYDVGFLAITPSGQWLAMGFTDNPNTDSFRDERWGAPSEHQRSCLSLFDTNEFRGPIEPDYAHRLVCTAGRAASHMPRLRRMVINVGVVGGYKVCYTSKKVHPCMRIAGKKLQPPIEELLRVWRRVAQDRDQQFGLEWNDTVKTNKRKMLFS
;
A
#
# COMPACT_ATOMS: atom_id res chain seq x y z
N MET A 1 39.06 -19.08 22.21
CA MET A 1 37.99 -19.73 21.44
C MET A 1 37.73 -21.10 22.03
N ASP A 2 36.57 -21.67 21.70
CA ASP A 2 36.16 -23.07 21.81
C ASP A 2 35.19 -23.42 22.96
N ARG A 3 34.15 -24.17 22.57
CA ARG A 3 33.12 -24.81 23.41
C ARG A 3 31.98 -23.94 23.95
N LEU A 4 31.45 -23.02 23.13
CA LEU A 4 30.03 -23.18 22.83
C LEU A 4 29.92 -24.50 22.06
N SER A 5 29.38 -25.55 22.67
CA SER A 5 29.40 -26.88 22.03
C SER A 5 28.61 -26.83 20.72
N VAL A 6 29.00 -27.67 19.76
CA VAL A 6 28.27 -27.82 18.49
C VAL A 6 26.80 -28.16 18.77
N GLU A 7 26.52 -28.89 19.85
CA GLU A 7 25.17 -29.18 20.34
C GLU A 7 24.43 -27.92 20.83
N ILE A 8 25.06 -27.03 21.60
CA ILE A 8 24.43 -25.76 22.02
C ILE A 8 24.16 -24.87 20.80
N LEU A 9 25.12 -24.74 19.87
CA LEU A 9 24.89 -24.00 18.62
C LEU A 9 23.82 -24.65 17.75
N SER A 10 23.71 -25.99 17.74
CA SER A 10 22.64 -26.71 17.04
C SER A 10 21.29 -26.56 17.73
N LEU A 11 21.25 -26.51 19.06
CA LEU A 11 20.05 -26.23 19.86
C LEU A 11 19.59 -24.78 19.68
N ILE A 12 20.51 -23.82 19.63
CA ILE A 12 20.20 -22.41 19.32
C ILE A 12 19.70 -22.28 17.88
N ALA A 13 20.34 -22.94 16.92
CA ALA A 13 19.88 -22.95 15.52
C ALA A 13 18.52 -23.64 15.36
N ALA A 14 18.28 -24.75 16.06
CA ALA A 14 16.99 -25.45 16.08
C ALA A 14 15.90 -24.62 16.77
N ALA A 15 16.20 -23.95 17.90
CA ALA A 15 15.27 -23.06 18.58
C ALA A 15 14.96 -21.81 17.73
N ALA A 16 15.97 -21.22 17.07
CA ALA A 16 15.78 -20.11 16.14
C ALA A 16 14.94 -20.53 14.91
N ALA A 17 15.18 -21.72 14.36
CA ALA A 17 14.37 -22.28 13.27
C ALA A 17 12.93 -22.60 13.71
N ALA A 18 12.74 -23.17 14.90
CA ALA A 18 11.43 -23.48 15.48
C ALA A 18 10.65 -22.24 15.92
N SER A 19 11.33 -21.11 16.14
CA SER A 19 10.68 -19.84 16.50
C SER A 19 9.94 -19.18 15.33
N GLY A 20 10.28 -19.57 14.10
CA GLY A 20 9.81 -18.91 12.88
C GLY A 20 10.39 -17.49 12.71
N PRO A 21 9.97 -16.74 11.68
CA PRO A 21 10.20 -15.30 11.67
C PRO A 21 9.57 -14.69 12.93
N GLN A 22 10.37 -13.98 13.74
CA GLN A 22 9.91 -13.44 15.04
C GLN A 22 8.70 -12.49 14.93
N ILE A 23 8.47 -11.94 13.73
CA ILE A 23 7.30 -11.13 13.37
C ILE A 23 6.87 -11.59 11.97
N ASP A 24 5.65 -12.11 11.83
CA ASP A 24 5.06 -12.32 10.51
C ASP A 24 4.60 -10.97 9.94
N LEU A 25 4.94 -10.69 8.68
CA LEU A 25 4.70 -9.41 8.02
C LEU A 25 3.21 -9.18 7.68
N SER A 26 2.37 -10.21 7.76
CA SER A 26 0.90 -10.09 7.81
C SER A 26 0.46 -9.57 9.18
N THR A 27 0.97 -10.15 10.26
CA THR A 27 0.58 -9.83 11.64
C THR A 27 1.09 -8.47 12.17
N VAL A 28 1.93 -7.75 11.44
CA VAL A 28 2.37 -6.37 11.81
C VAL A 28 1.18 -5.41 11.94
N TYR A 29 0.09 -5.68 11.23
CA TYR A 29 -1.15 -4.91 11.32
C TYR A 29 -2.02 -5.33 12.52
N ASP A 30 -1.96 -6.59 12.95
CA ASP A 30 -2.66 -7.11 14.16
C ASP A 30 -2.04 -6.67 15.49
N VAL A 31 -0.86 -6.04 15.48
CA VAL A 31 -0.16 -5.50 16.67
C VAL A 31 -0.94 -4.36 17.34
N TRP A 32 -1.93 -3.78 16.64
CA TRP A 32 -2.74 -2.64 17.07
C TRP A 32 -4.17 -3.08 17.47
N THR A 33 -4.28 -3.91 18.51
CA THR A 33 -5.61 -4.22 19.07
C THR A 33 -6.08 -3.20 20.11
N LEU A 34 -7.37 -3.24 20.40
CA LEU A 34 -8.23 -2.14 20.79
C LEU A 34 -8.10 -1.51 22.20
N HIS A 35 -6.91 -1.49 22.81
CA HIS A 35 -6.69 -0.87 24.13
C HIS A 35 -5.35 -0.12 24.22
N ASP A 36 -4.88 0.42 23.10
CA ASP A 36 -3.66 1.22 22.87
C ASP A 36 -2.31 0.72 23.41
N LYS A 37 -2.30 -0.37 24.19
CA LYS A 37 -1.10 -1.07 24.61
C LYS A 37 -0.53 -1.83 23.41
N PRO A 38 0.75 -1.63 23.05
CA PRO A 38 1.34 -2.30 21.90
C PRO A 38 1.36 -3.81 22.12
N LYS A 39 0.63 -4.57 21.30
CA LYS A 39 0.76 -6.04 21.27
C LYS A 39 2.03 -6.45 20.52
N PHE A 40 3.18 -6.25 21.18
CA PHE A 40 4.17 -7.31 21.16
C PHE A 40 3.45 -8.62 21.57
N PRO A 41 3.72 -9.77 20.92
CA PRO A 41 2.87 -10.97 20.89
C PRO A 41 2.07 -11.17 22.18
N GLY A 42 0.77 -10.86 22.10
CA GLY A 42 0.01 -10.37 23.26
C GLY A 42 -0.28 -11.42 24.33
N SER A 43 -0.09 -11.00 25.60
CA SER A 43 -0.52 -11.57 26.90
C SER A 43 -0.31 -13.06 27.20
N GLY A 44 -0.01 -13.90 26.22
CA GLY A 44 1.09 -14.84 26.43
C GLY A 44 2.33 -14.04 26.83
N LYS A 45 3.18 -14.63 27.67
CA LYS A 45 4.55 -14.15 27.88
C LYS A 45 5.16 -13.84 26.50
N PRO A 46 6.07 -12.84 26.35
CA PRO A 46 6.80 -12.68 25.08
C PRO A 46 7.32 -14.06 24.69
N LYS A 47 6.87 -14.59 23.53
CA LYS A 47 7.10 -16.00 23.11
C LYS A 47 8.45 -16.41 23.66
N GLU A 48 8.51 -17.40 24.57
CA GLU A 48 9.64 -17.58 25.50
C GLU A 48 11.01 -17.72 24.78
N ASN A 49 10.96 -17.97 23.48
CA ASN A 49 11.99 -17.90 22.46
C ASN A 49 12.48 -16.48 22.06
N SER A 50 12.13 -15.40 22.76
CA SER A 50 12.66 -14.06 22.47
C SER A 50 14.11 -13.95 22.94
N LEU A 51 15.04 -14.18 22.00
CA LEU A 51 16.48 -14.23 22.25
C LEU A 51 17.11 -12.88 22.65
N ALA A 52 16.32 -11.81 22.73
CA ALA A 52 16.76 -10.47 23.10
C ALA A 52 17.28 -10.40 24.55
N SER A 53 16.66 -11.13 25.49
CA SER A 53 17.14 -11.23 26.88
C SER A 53 18.47 -11.98 26.97
N CYS A 54 18.61 -13.04 26.17
CA CYS A 54 19.85 -13.82 26.07
C CYS A 54 21.03 -12.95 25.61
N ALA A 55 20.79 -12.00 24.70
CA ALA A 55 21.81 -11.06 24.23
C ALA A 55 22.31 -10.05 25.31
N ALA A 56 21.65 -9.96 26.48
CA ALA A 56 22.07 -9.11 27.59
C ALA A 56 22.91 -9.84 28.66
N VAL A 57 23.00 -11.18 28.61
CA VAL A 57 23.63 -12.00 29.67
C VAL A 57 25.15 -11.83 29.71
N SER A 58 25.81 -11.76 28.56
CA SER A 58 27.25 -11.54 28.44
C SER A 58 27.63 -11.07 27.03
N ARG A 59 28.87 -10.61 26.85
CA ARG A 59 29.38 -10.18 25.53
C ARG A 59 29.39 -11.31 24.48
N ASP A 60 29.67 -12.54 24.89
CA ASP A 60 29.69 -13.69 23.98
C ASP A 60 28.27 -14.13 23.59
N TRP A 61 27.32 -14.04 24.53
CA TRP A 61 25.90 -14.24 24.25
C TRP A 61 25.34 -13.11 23.37
N GLN A 62 25.74 -11.87 23.60
CA GLN A 62 25.44 -10.74 22.72
C GLN A 62 25.95 -11.00 21.28
N LEU A 63 27.15 -11.56 21.14
CA LEU A 63 27.71 -11.97 19.84
C LEU A 63 26.90 -13.07 19.14
N ALA A 64 26.43 -14.07 19.89
CA ALA A 64 25.63 -15.17 19.37
C ALA A 64 24.18 -14.76 19.01
N PHE A 65 23.53 -13.92 19.82
CA PHE A 65 22.08 -13.68 19.75
C PHE A 65 21.64 -12.38 19.07
N GLU A 66 22.49 -11.36 18.95
CA GLU A 66 22.17 -10.17 18.16
C GLU A 66 21.85 -10.46 16.68
N PRO A 67 22.55 -11.38 15.97
CA PRO A 67 22.22 -11.74 14.58
C PRO A 67 20.79 -12.25 14.37
N PHE A 68 20.22 -12.94 15.36
CA PHE A 68 18.86 -13.46 15.31
C PHE A 68 17.85 -12.38 15.76
N THR A 69 18.13 -11.71 16.87
CA THR A 69 17.27 -10.65 17.46
C THR A 69 17.08 -9.46 16.52
N PHE A 70 18.12 -9.07 15.77
CA PHE A 70 18.05 -7.94 14.84
C PHE A 70 17.78 -8.35 13.40
N HIS A 71 17.55 -9.64 13.08
CA HIS A 71 17.33 -10.11 11.70
C HIS A 71 16.12 -9.43 11.04
N THR A 72 15.01 -9.36 11.78
CA THR A 72 13.77 -8.70 11.38
C THR A 72 13.43 -7.66 12.44
N LEU A 73 13.30 -6.40 12.01
CA LEU A 73 13.07 -5.26 12.91
C LEU A 73 11.84 -4.47 12.45
N VAL A 74 11.00 -4.08 13.41
CA VAL A 74 9.90 -3.13 13.19
C VAL A 74 10.19 -1.88 14.00
N LEU A 75 10.29 -0.71 13.35
CA LEU A 75 10.57 0.56 14.01
C LEU A 75 9.41 1.52 13.83
N SER A 76 8.81 1.95 14.94
CA SER A 76 7.89 3.10 14.94
C SER A 76 8.68 4.42 14.85
N PRO A 77 8.04 5.53 14.41
CA PRO A 77 8.64 6.86 14.37
C PRO A 77 9.36 7.26 15.67
N LYS A 78 8.74 7.03 16.83
CA LYS A 78 9.33 7.29 18.17
C LYS A 78 10.62 6.48 18.38
N ARG A 79 10.66 5.22 17.96
CA ARG A 79 11.85 4.36 18.06
C ARG A 79 12.98 4.77 17.10
N ILE A 80 12.65 5.31 15.92
CA ILE A 80 13.63 5.85 14.96
C ILE A 80 14.33 7.08 15.55
N VAL A 81 13.56 8.06 16.05
CA VAL A 81 14.13 9.26 16.70
C VAL A 81 14.92 8.88 17.95
N GLN A 82 14.45 7.90 18.72
CA GLN A 82 15.22 7.37 19.86
C GLN A 82 16.54 6.70 19.41
N ALA A 83 16.54 5.97 18.28
CA ALA A 83 17.74 5.32 17.75
C ALA A 83 18.79 6.32 17.26
N GLU A 84 18.35 7.41 16.62
CA GLU A 84 19.21 8.52 16.21
C GLU A 84 19.83 9.22 17.43
N ARG A 85 19.02 9.56 18.44
CA ARG A 85 19.47 10.29 19.64
C ARG A 85 20.34 9.47 20.58
N GLN A 86 20.01 8.19 20.81
CA GLN A 86 20.67 7.34 21.80
C GLN A 86 21.69 6.36 21.20
N GLY A 87 21.81 6.29 19.87
CA GLY A 87 22.80 5.45 19.19
C GLY A 87 22.65 3.93 19.38
N TYR A 88 21.52 3.45 19.91
CA TYR A 88 21.36 2.03 20.28
C TYR A 88 21.36 1.06 19.07
N LEU A 89 21.09 1.55 17.86
CA LEU A 89 21.29 0.82 16.60
C LEU A 89 22.71 1.06 16.08
N THR A 90 23.69 0.40 16.73
CA THR A 90 25.09 0.45 16.34
C THR A 90 25.33 -0.16 14.95
N PRO A 91 26.42 0.18 14.24
CA PRO A 91 26.76 -0.43 12.95
C PRO A 91 26.73 -1.96 12.97
N ARG A 92 27.21 -2.59 14.05
CA ARG A 92 27.19 -4.05 14.21
C ARG A 92 25.75 -4.62 14.25
N ARG A 93 24.82 -3.94 14.94
CA ARG A 93 23.40 -4.33 14.97
C ARG A 93 22.73 -4.12 13.61
N LEU A 94 22.99 -2.99 12.97
CA LEU A 94 22.48 -2.69 11.62
C LEU A 94 22.96 -3.72 10.58
N GLY A 95 24.21 -4.20 10.69
CA GLY A 95 24.76 -5.27 9.85
C GLY A 95 24.08 -6.63 10.00
N CYS A 96 23.32 -6.85 11.09
CA CYS A 96 22.53 -8.06 11.30
C CYS A 96 21.15 -8.00 10.61
N ILE A 97 20.62 -6.80 10.36
CA ILE A 97 19.27 -6.61 9.81
C ILE A 97 19.19 -7.14 8.37
N ARG A 98 18.15 -7.91 8.08
CA ARG A 98 17.76 -8.36 6.73
C ARG A 98 16.39 -7.87 6.33
N TYR A 99 15.49 -7.64 7.29
CA TYR A 99 14.17 -7.08 7.07
C TYR A 99 13.91 -5.93 8.05
N LEU A 100 13.52 -4.77 7.53
CA LEU A 100 13.14 -3.60 8.31
C LEU A 100 11.79 -3.08 7.83
N ALA A 101 10.81 -3.05 8.73
CA ALA A 101 9.52 -2.42 8.48
C ALA A 101 9.34 -1.16 9.34
N VAL A 102 8.79 -0.11 8.73
CA VAL A 102 8.50 1.18 9.36
C VAL A 102 7.03 1.53 9.10
N PRO A 103 6.11 1.19 10.01
CA PRO A 103 4.75 1.72 9.99
C PRO A 103 4.81 3.20 10.42
N ILE A 104 4.52 4.12 9.50
CA ILE A 104 4.59 5.56 9.74
C ILE A 104 3.27 6.02 10.37
N THR A 105 3.23 6.01 11.70
CA THR A 105 2.12 6.54 12.48
C THR A 105 2.35 8.01 12.83
N PHE A 106 1.34 8.86 12.61
CA PHE A 106 1.32 10.21 13.15
C PHE A 106 0.68 10.21 14.55
N PRO A 107 1.17 11.01 15.51
CA PRO A 107 0.49 11.20 16.79
C PRO A 107 -0.83 11.93 16.56
N LEU A 108 -1.84 11.56 17.33
CA LEU A 108 -3.08 12.33 17.41
C LEU A 108 -2.85 13.58 18.28
N PRO A 109 -3.57 14.70 18.03
CA PRO A 109 -3.88 15.63 19.11
C PRO A 109 -4.70 14.88 20.18
N TRP A 110 -4.55 15.27 21.44
CA TRP A 110 -4.85 14.42 22.59
C TRP A 110 -6.12 14.82 23.34
N PRO A 111 -6.67 13.87 24.12
CA PRO A 111 -6.57 14.07 25.58
C PRO A 111 -5.74 13.04 26.38
N TRP A 112 -4.96 12.15 25.75
CA TRP A 112 -4.37 10.95 26.41
C TRP A 112 -2.81 10.81 26.55
N ASP A 113 -1.94 11.72 26.10
CA ASP A 113 -0.54 11.90 26.61
C ASP A 113 0.04 13.29 26.24
N VAL A 114 0.90 13.81 27.11
CA VAL A 114 1.91 14.89 26.92
C VAL A 114 2.41 15.16 25.47
N PRO A 115 2.45 16.43 24.98
CA PRO A 115 3.00 16.77 23.67
C PRO A 115 4.50 16.46 23.53
N ILE A 116 4.92 16.00 22.34
CA ILE A 116 6.34 15.97 21.98
C ILE A 116 6.77 17.41 21.64
N VAL A 117 7.08 18.19 22.68
CA VAL A 117 7.64 19.52 22.54
C VAL A 117 9.04 19.40 21.94
N PHE A 118 9.20 19.73 20.66
CA PHE A 118 10.50 19.99 20.06
C PHE A 118 10.98 21.39 20.50
N ALA A 119 11.29 21.51 21.79
CA ALA A 119 11.88 22.73 22.35
C ALA A 119 13.24 23.01 21.69
N GLN A 120 13.56 24.30 21.58
CA GLN A 120 14.67 24.79 20.78
C GLN A 120 16.05 24.44 21.35
N VAL A 121 17.06 24.66 20.52
CA VAL A 121 18.48 24.59 20.86
C VAL A 121 18.81 25.57 22.00
N GLY A 122 19.47 25.10 23.05
CA GLY A 122 20.16 25.94 24.02
C GLY A 122 19.83 25.66 25.49
N GLU A 123 20.89 25.47 26.28
CA GLU A 123 20.98 25.75 27.72
C GLU A 123 20.05 25.01 28.70
N TRP A 124 20.61 23.94 29.28
CA TRP A 124 20.37 23.54 30.67
C TRP A 124 21.54 24.04 31.54
N PRO A 125 21.26 24.50 32.78
CA PRO A 125 22.15 24.22 33.92
C PRO A 125 21.48 23.29 34.95
N PRO A 126 22.28 22.56 35.77
CA PRO A 126 21.85 21.36 36.52
C PRO A 126 21.24 21.67 37.91
N PRO A 127 20.66 20.66 38.61
CA PRO A 127 19.90 20.86 39.84
C PRO A 127 20.76 20.92 41.11
N SER A 128 20.28 21.69 42.10
CA SER A 128 20.65 21.68 43.52
C SER A 128 19.39 22.06 44.32
N GLU A 129 18.77 21.14 45.07
CA GLU A 129 18.97 20.92 46.53
C GLU A 129 18.13 21.85 47.43
N ILE A 130 17.36 21.25 48.36
CA ILE A 130 17.21 21.59 49.80
C ILE A 130 16.62 22.98 50.21
N ASP A 131 15.57 23.13 51.05
CA ASP A 131 14.42 22.29 51.50
C ASP A 131 13.43 23.19 52.33
N ASP A 132 12.29 22.64 52.79
CA ASP A 132 11.42 23.09 53.92
C ASP A 132 10.51 24.37 53.85
N GLY A 133 9.45 24.34 54.68
CA GLY A 133 8.52 25.45 55.06
C GLY A 133 7.14 25.37 54.39
N GLU A 134 6.00 25.04 55.06
CA GLU A 134 5.31 25.78 56.15
C GLU A 134 5.27 27.31 55.89
N ASP A 135 4.12 28.01 55.96
CA ASP A 135 3.10 27.92 57.00
C ASP A 135 1.77 28.68 56.65
N GLN A 136 0.63 28.28 57.24
CA GLN A 136 -0.52 29.12 57.72
C GLN A 136 -1.29 30.15 56.81
N LYS A 137 -2.60 30.51 56.98
CA LYS A 137 -3.80 29.99 57.71
C LYS A 137 -5.11 30.77 57.25
N PRO A 138 -6.29 30.87 57.96
CA PRO A 138 -7.59 30.41 57.43
C PRO A 138 -8.76 31.46 57.53
N ILE A 139 -10.02 30.96 57.67
CA ILE A 139 -11.28 31.49 58.31
C ILE A 139 -12.46 31.16 57.36
N GLU A 140 -13.33 30.18 57.62
CA GLU A 140 -14.41 30.02 58.63
C GLU A 140 -15.72 30.80 58.34
N GLY A 141 -16.88 30.12 58.50
CA GLY A 141 -18.24 30.66 58.32
C GLY A 141 -19.35 29.58 58.34
N ASP A 142 -20.00 29.41 59.48
CA ASP A 142 -21.14 28.50 59.82
C ASP A 142 -22.50 29.14 59.33
N GLU A 143 -23.72 28.57 59.27
CA GLU A 143 -24.59 27.98 60.33
C GLU A 143 -25.90 27.33 59.77
N SER A 144 -26.58 26.50 60.59
CA SER A 144 -28.04 26.13 60.60
C SER A 144 -28.63 25.26 59.46
N ALA A 145 -29.40 24.16 59.67
CA ALA A 145 -30.61 23.88 60.49
C ALA A 145 -31.91 24.51 59.90
N ASP A 146 -33.11 23.90 59.87
CA ASP A 146 -33.70 22.76 60.61
C ASP A 146 -34.85 22.06 59.80
N ALA A 147 -35.64 21.17 60.42
CA ALA A 147 -36.50 20.15 59.78
C ALA A 147 -38.03 20.42 59.62
N ASN A 148 -38.73 19.45 58.98
CA ASN A 148 -40.20 19.17 58.94
C ASN A 148 -41.08 20.15 58.10
N ASP A 149 -42.15 19.74 57.42
CA ASP A 149 -43.33 19.01 57.92
C ASP A 149 -44.17 18.30 56.81
N ALA A 150 -45.30 17.68 57.16
CA ALA A 150 -46.05 16.74 56.29
C ALA A 150 -47.51 17.10 55.92
N ALA A 151 -48.04 16.37 54.91
CA ALA A 151 -49.40 15.79 54.78
C ALA A 151 -50.45 16.36 53.79
N TRP A 152 -51.32 15.43 53.33
CA TRP A 152 -52.59 15.55 52.55
C TRP A 152 -52.45 15.93 51.05
N GLU A 153 -53.29 15.49 50.09
CA GLU A 153 -54.46 14.58 50.09
C GLU A 153 -54.69 13.95 48.70
N ASP A 154 -55.56 12.94 48.58
CA ASP A 154 -55.87 12.21 47.32
C ASP A 154 -56.66 13.03 46.28
N VAL A 155 -56.34 12.89 44.98
CA VAL A 155 -57.24 13.17 43.84
C VAL A 155 -57.03 12.16 42.71
N GLU A 156 -58.12 11.57 42.21
CA GLU A 156 -58.12 10.63 41.09
C GLU A 156 -57.90 11.30 39.72
N GLY A 157 -57.13 10.63 38.84
CA GLY A 157 -57.42 10.53 37.41
C GLY A 157 -56.98 11.67 36.48
N SER A 158 -55.94 11.41 35.67
CA SER A 158 -56.00 11.57 34.20
C SER A 158 -54.74 11.02 33.52
N GLU A 159 -54.85 10.68 32.24
CA GLU A 159 -53.77 10.08 31.44
C GLU A 159 -52.71 11.13 31.06
N GLN A 160 -51.44 10.89 31.37
CA GLN A 160 -50.30 11.38 30.58
C GLN A 160 -48.97 10.72 30.95
N ASN A 161 -48.22 10.36 29.90
CA ASN A 161 -46.76 10.23 29.80
C ASN A 161 -45.96 9.80 31.04
N ASN A 162 -45.64 8.50 31.13
CA ASN A 162 -44.43 8.08 31.82
C ASN A 162 -43.25 8.21 30.85
N ASP A 163 -42.57 9.36 30.91
CA ASP A 163 -41.13 9.39 30.67
C ASP A 163 -40.46 8.70 31.87
N GLU A 164 -39.84 7.53 31.65
CA GLU A 164 -38.93 6.94 32.64
C GLU A 164 -37.49 7.29 32.22
N ASP A 165 -36.92 8.27 32.94
CA ASP A 165 -35.51 8.63 32.86
C ASP A 165 -34.64 7.41 33.20
N LEU A 166 -34.12 6.74 32.18
CA LEU A 166 -32.87 5.99 32.30
C LEU A 166 -31.74 7.00 32.11
N ASP A 167 -30.94 7.19 33.17
CA ASP A 167 -29.76 8.05 33.21
C ASP A 167 -28.87 7.84 31.96
N ASN A 168 -29.08 8.70 30.97
CA ASN A 168 -28.19 8.86 29.83
C ASN A 168 -27.02 9.69 30.33
N ASP A 169 -26.00 9.02 30.88
CA ASP A 169 -24.77 9.64 31.32
C ASP A 169 -24.13 10.34 30.11
N GLY A 170 -24.26 11.67 30.11
CA GLY A 170 -23.95 12.53 28.98
C GLY A 170 -22.48 12.48 28.58
N TYR A 171 -22.11 11.46 27.81
CA TYR A 171 -21.13 11.55 26.76
C TYR A 171 -21.66 12.55 25.74
N MET A 172 -21.52 13.83 26.10
CA MET A 172 -21.55 14.93 25.17
C MET A 172 -20.61 14.55 24.03
N ASP A 173 -21.15 14.50 22.81
CA ASP A 173 -20.36 14.67 21.61
C ASP A 173 -19.68 16.04 21.72
N VAL A 174 -18.52 16.05 22.36
CA VAL A 174 -17.51 17.05 22.08
C VAL A 174 -17.05 16.70 20.67
N GLU A 175 -17.72 17.31 19.69
CA GLU A 175 -17.16 17.58 18.37
C GLU A 175 -15.92 18.46 18.59
N ASP A 176 -14.88 17.84 19.12
CA ASP A 176 -13.62 18.47 19.47
C ASP A 176 -13.01 19.05 18.20
N ASP A 177 -12.48 20.28 18.27
CA ASP A 177 -11.96 21.09 17.16
C ASP A 177 -10.66 20.47 16.57
N MET A 178 -10.77 19.22 16.11
CA MET A 178 -9.73 18.46 15.46
C MET A 178 -9.47 19.05 14.09
N GLN A 179 -8.60 20.06 14.05
CA GLN A 179 -8.09 20.69 12.83
C GLN A 179 -7.87 19.65 11.72
N PRO A 180 -8.24 19.94 10.46
CA PRO A 180 -8.07 19.01 9.36
C PRO A 180 -6.65 18.41 9.32
N PRO A 181 -6.49 17.11 9.00
CA PRO A 181 -5.18 16.46 8.86
C PRO A 181 -4.15 17.25 8.03
N GLU A 182 -4.61 18.06 7.07
CA GLU A 182 -3.81 18.95 6.21
C GLU A 182 -3.12 20.08 7.00
N GLU A 183 -3.78 20.63 8.03
CA GLU A 183 -3.25 21.73 8.86
C GLU A 183 -2.24 21.26 9.91
N ARG A 184 -2.25 19.96 10.24
CA ARG A 184 -1.40 19.35 11.29
C ARG A 184 0.08 19.20 10.90
N GLY A 185 0.45 19.61 9.68
CA GLY A 185 1.84 19.62 9.23
C GLY A 185 2.46 18.23 9.05
N TYR A 186 1.65 17.22 8.71
CA TYR A 186 2.10 15.83 8.56
C TYR A 186 3.24 15.64 7.54
N ASP A 187 3.33 16.45 6.48
CA ASP A 187 4.49 16.47 5.57
C ASP A 187 5.81 16.74 6.29
N LYS A 188 5.84 17.71 7.21
CA LYS A 188 7.05 18.08 7.98
C LYS A 188 7.45 16.94 8.91
N LEU A 189 6.48 16.28 9.53
CA LEU A 189 6.73 15.15 10.44
C LEU A 189 7.16 13.89 9.67
N PHE A 190 6.49 13.57 8.55
CA PHE A 190 6.89 12.52 7.62
C PHE A 190 8.35 12.71 7.16
N THR A 191 8.64 13.90 6.68
CA THR A 191 9.98 14.36 6.28
C THR A 191 11.01 14.19 7.39
N ALA A 192 10.71 14.58 8.63
CA ALA A 192 11.59 14.41 9.78
C ALA A 192 11.85 12.92 10.09
N ILE A 193 10.81 12.09 10.11
CA ILE A 193 10.91 10.64 10.34
C ILE A 193 11.80 9.98 9.30
N ILE A 194 11.61 10.31 8.03
CA ILE A 194 12.41 9.80 6.90
C ILE A 194 13.87 10.26 7.01
N ARG A 195 14.14 11.53 7.29
CA ARG A 195 15.51 12.04 7.48
C ARG A 195 16.21 11.30 8.63
N SER A 196 15.54 11.13 9.78
CA SER A 196 16.04 10.37 10.93
C SER A 196 16.33 8.90 10.57
N LEU A 197 15.40 8.23 9.88
CA LEU A 197 15.56 6.85 9.42
C LEU A 197 16.80 6.71 8.53
N PHE A 198 16.95 7.59 7.53
CA PHE A 198 18.08 7.54 6.61
C PHE A 198 19.43 7.82 7.30
N ARG A 199 19.47 8.71 8.30
CA ARG A 199 20.68 8.93 9.11
C ARG A 199 21.06 7.71 9.92
N VAL A 200 20.10 7.04 10.55
CA VAL A 200 20.33 5.76 11.26
C VAL A 200 20.84 4.69 10.30
N LEU A 201 20.17 4.50 9.15
CA LEU A 201 20.55 3.48 8.16
C LEU A 201 21.88 3.75 7.46
N LYS A 202 22.33 5.01 7.38
CA LYS A 202 23.67 5.37 6.89
C LYS A 202 24.80 4.71 7.70
N LEU A 203 24.56 4.41 8.97
CA LEU A 203 25.53 3.74 9.87
C LEU A 203 25.65 2.23 9.60
N ALA A 204 24.82 1.66 8.73
CA ALA A 204 24.88 0.24 8.40
C ALA A 204 26.16 -0.11 7.63
N PRO A 205 26.92 -1.15 8.03
CA PRO A 205 28.17 -1.51 7.38
C PRO A 205 27.90 -2.00 5.95
N VAL A 206 28.71 -1.54 5.01
CA VAL A 206 28.69 -2.01 3.63
C VAL A 206 29.63 -3.21 3.53
N HIS A 207 29.15 -4.34 2.99
CA HIS A 207 30.01 -5.51 2.74
C HIS A 207 31.13 -5.17 1.74
N GLU A 208 32.29 -5.82 1.89
CA GLU A 208 33.49 -5.60 1.05
C GLU A 208 33.21 -5.82 -0.45
N ASN A 209 32.41 -6.84 -0.77
CA ASN A 209 31.94 -7.15 -2.12
C ASN A 209 30.84 -6.19 -2.65
N GLY A 210 30.49 -5.17 -1.86
CA GLY A 210 29.47 -4.18 -2.16
C GLY A 210 28.04 -4.72 -2.23
N GLN A 211 27.75 -5.97 -1.86
CA GLN A 211 26.41 -6.53 -2.01
C GLN A 211 25.42 -5.89 -1.02
N PRO A 212 24.25 -5.42 -1.48
CA PRO A 212 23.18 -4.98 -0.59
C PRO A 212 22.51 -6.22 0.06
N TYR A 213 21.97 -6.05 1.26
CA TYR A 213 21.49 -7.17 2.10
C TYR A 213 20.20 -6.88 2.88
N MET A 214 19.73 -5.63 2.91
CA MET A 214 18.58 -5.22 3.72
C MET A 214 17.34 -4.97 2.85
N ASN A 215 16.19 -5.47 3.29
CA ASN A 215 14.90 -5.19 2.69
C ASN A 215 14.14 -4.17 3.54
N LEU A 216 13.80 -3.02 2.96
CA LEU A 216 13.05 -1.94 3.61
C LEU A 216 11.57 -1.98 3.22
N ARG A 217 10.68 -1.81 4.20
CA ARG A 217 9.23 -1.74 4.03
C ARG A 217 8.70 -0.48 4.72
N LEU A 218 8.07 0.41 3.97
CA LEU A 218 7.48 1.66 4.45
C LEU A 218 5.97 1.64 4.17
N GLY A 219 5.14 2.10 5.10
CA GLY A 219 3.71 2.19 4.88
C GLY A 219 2.98 2.95 5.97
N PHE A 220 1.81 3.48 5.62
CA PHE A 220 0.91 4.13 6.58
C PHE A 220 -0.11 3.08 7.07
N PRO A 221 -0.10 2.68 8.35
CA PRO A 221 -1.23 1.94 8.93
C PRO A 221 -2.47 2.84 8.93
N VAL A 222 -3.67 2.25 9.05
CA VAL A 222 -4.90 3.05 9.18
C VAL A 222 -4.79 3.97 10.40
N PRO A 223 -5.01 5.29 10.26
CA PRO A 223 -4.87 6.22 11.39
C PRO A 223 -5.90 5.95 12.49
N ARG A 224 -5.45 6.08 13.74
CA ARG A 224 -6.26 5.75 14.94
C ARG A 224 -7.51 6.61 15.10
N GLU A 225 -7.51 7.82 14.54
CA GLU A 225 -8.67 8.74 14.44
C GLU A 225 -9.88 8.14 13.71
N TYR A 226 -9.68 7.12 12.84
CA TYR A 226 -10.76 6.43 12.15
C TYR A 226 -11.46 5.34 12.99
N GLY A 227 -11.05 5.20 14.25
CA GLY A 227 -11.84 4.54 15.29
C GLY A 227 -11.16 3.32 15.91
N TRP A 228 -11.26 3.22 17.23
CA TRP A 228 -11.18 1.96 17.95
C TRP A 228 -12.47 1.14 17.71
N SER A 229 -12.64 0.65 16.48
CA SER A 229 -13.74 -0.28 16.17
C SER A 229 -13.29 -1.72 16.42
N PHE A 230 -13.95 -2.47 17.30
CA PHE A 230 -13.74 -3.92 17.55
C PHE A 230 -13.97 -4.83 16.32
N ALA A 231 -14.18 -4.26 15.12
CA ALA A 231 -14.75 -4.91 13.95
C ALA A 231 -13.73 -5.19 12.84
N ASN A 232 -13.98 -6.24 12.06
CA ASN A 232 -13.16 -6.71 10.93
C ASN A 232 -13.17 -5.77 9.68
N CYS A 233 -13.48 -4.48 9.86
CA CYS A 233 -13.84 -3.55 8.78
C CYS A 233 -13.21 -2.14 8.91
N ILE A 234 -12.06 -1.97 9.58
CA ILE A 234 -11.45 -0.64 9.81
C ILE A 234 -11.21 0.14 8.49
N GLU A 235 -10.77 -0.55 7.43
CA GLU A 235 -10.59 0.04 6.08
C GLU A 235 -11.89 0.59 5.48
N GLN A 236 -13.04 0.01 5.85
CA GLN A 236 -14.36 0.43 5.36
C GLN A 236 -14.81 1.72 6.06
N THR A 237 -14.60 1.85 7.37
CA THR A 237 -14.95 3.08 8.12
C THR A 237 -14.09 4.28 7.68
N GLU A 238 -12.80 4.08 7.37
CA GLU A 238 -11.95 5.13 6.80
C GLU A 238 -12.44 5.54 5.39
N ALA A 239 -12.82 4.56 4.56
CA ALA A 239 -13.39 4.82 3.23
C ALA A 239 -14.73 5.58 3.31
N GLU A 240 -15.63 5.21 4.22
CA GLU A 240 -16.94 5.85 4.44
C GLU A 240 -16.80 7.34 4.83
N ARG A 241 -15.85 7.66 5.72
CA ARG A 241 -15.57 9.06 6.12
C ARG A 241 -15.01 9.90 4.98
N LEU A 242 -14.22 9.30 4.08
CA LEU A 242 -13.73 9.98 2.86
C LEU A 242 -14.86 10.30 1.85
N GLU A 243 -15.98 9.58 1.88
CA GLU A 243 -17.13 9.88 1.01
C GLU A 243 -17.98 11.03 1.55
N VAL A 244 -18.26 11.00 2.86
CA VAL A 244 -19.15 11.97 3.53
C VAL A 244 -18.50 13.35 3.67
N GLY A 245 -17.19 13.47 3.38
CA GLY A 245 -16.45 14.75 3.39
C GLY A 245 -15.48 14.89 4.57
N TRP A 246 -15.65 14.07 5.61
CA TRP A 246 -15.04 14.22 6.94
C TRP A 246 -13.52 14.28 6.98
N CYS A 247 -12.84 13.63 6.03
CA CYS A 247 -11.40 13.80 5.82
C CYS A 247 -11.07 13.89 4.33
N SER A 248 -9.90 14.44 4.01
CA SER A 248 -9.36 14.53 2.66
C SER A 248 -8.18 13.56 2.48
N PRO A 249 -7.98 12.99 1.27
CA PRO A 249 -6.75 12.29 0.92
C PRO A 249 -5.51 13.20 1.04
N LEU A 250 -4.49 12.73 1.77
CA LEU A 250 -3.20 13.38 1.92
C LEU A 250 -2.13 12.63 1.13
N TYR A 251 -1.46 13.33 0.21
CA TYR A 251 -0.34 12.82 -0.58
C TYR A 251 0.96 13.39 -0.05
N LEU A 252 1.55 12.67 0.90
CA LEU A 252 2.71 13.15 1.66
C LEU A 252 3.93 13.30 0.76
N ASP A 253 4.44 14.53 0.67
CA ASP A 253 5.68 14.87 -0.04
C ASP A 253 6.82 15.07 0.96
N LEU A 254 8.04 14.86 0.48
CA LEU A 254 9.26 15.06 1.24
C LEU A 254 9.67 16.53 1.28
N GLY A 255 9.18 17.37 0.36
CA GLY A 255 9.37 18.83 0.41
C GLY A 255 10.82 19.30 0.43
N PHE A 256 11.79 18.43 0.11
CA PHE A 256 13.22 18.72 0.11
C PHE A 256 13.91 18.33 -1.20
N ASN A 257 15.04 18.99 -1.44
CA ASN A 257 15.91 18.66 -2.57
C ASN A 257 16.58 17.30 -2.35
N GLN A 258 16.83 16.56 -3.43
CA GLN A 258 17.33 15.18 -3.34
C GLN A 258 18.58 15.08 -2.46
N ASP A 259 19.48 16.06 -2.49
CA ASP A 259 20.79 16.02 -1.82
C ASP A 259 20.76 15.97 -0.28
N GLU A 260 19.61 16.21 0.35
CA GLU A 260 19.47 16.18 1.81
C GLU A 260 19.46 14.78 2.43
N LEU A 261 19.19 13.74 1.64
CA LEU A 261 19.23 12.35 2.10
C LEU A 261 20.56 11.65 1.75
N PRO A 262 21.17 10.92 2.71
CA PRO A 262 22.36 10.10 2.45
C PRO A 262 22.03 8.89 1.58
N ASN A 263 23.01 8.44 0.80
CA ASN A 263 22.91 7.20 0.05
C ASN A 263 22.92 5.98 0.99
N LEU A 264 22.03 5.02 0.74
CA LEU A 264 21.86 3.76 1.46
C LEU A 264 22.22 2.57 0.55
N PRO A 265 23.51 2.31 0.27
CA PRO A 265 23.95 1.21 -0.61
C PRO A 265 23.70 -0.20 -0.05
N VAL A 266 23.22 -0.31 1.19
CA VAL A 266 22.89 -1.59 1.87
C VAL A 266 21.49 -2.11 1.52
N ILE A 267 20.60 -1.26 0.97
CA ILE A 267 19.22 -1.64 0.65
C ILE A 267 19.16 -2.43 -0.66
N ALA A 268 18.71 -3.68 -0.58
CA ALA A 268 18.55 -4.60 -1.71
C ALA A 268 17.15 -4.54 -2.31
N SER A 269 16.13 -4.41 -1.45
CA SER A 269 14.73 -4.27 -1.84
C SER A 269 14.07 -3.14 -1.04
N CYS A 270 13.16 -2.41 -1.67
CA CYS A 270 12.32 -1.42 -1.02
C CYS A 270 10.86 -1.65 -1.41
N SER A 271 9.96 -1.56 -0.43
CA SER A 271 8.51 -1.72 -0.62
C SER A 271 7.75 -0.59 0.06
N PHE A 272 6.79 -0.04 -0.66
CA PHE A 272 5.86 1.00 -0.21
C PHE A 272 4.47 0.39 -0.19
N ASP A 273 3.88 0.30 0.99
CA ASP A 273 2.56 -0.30 1.21
C ASP A 273 1.47 0.77 1.31
N LEU A 274 0.29 0.40 0.79
CA LEU A 274 -0.88 1.24 0.65
C LEU A 274 -2.01 0.63 1.48
N VAL A 275 -2.08 0.99 2.76
CA VAL A 275 -3.07 0.45 3.71
C VAL A 275 -4.10 1.53 4.05
N SER A 276 -3.70 2.59 4.76
CA SER A 276 -4.56 3.77 5.00
C SER A 276 -5.17 4.34 3.71
N TRP A 277 -6.49 4.57 3.73
CA TRP A 277 -7.28 5.22 2.68
C TRP A 277 -7.17 6.76 2.67
N SER A 278 -6.74 7.37 3.78
CA SER A 278 -6.53 8.82 3.91
C SER A 278 -5.07 9.25 3.69
N LEU A 279 -4.08 8.41 4.06
CA LEU A 279 -2.65 8.76 3.99
C LEU A 279 -1.93 7.99 2.88
N PHE A 280 -1.39 8.73 1.92
CA PHE A 280 -0.68 8.21 0.76
C PHE A 280 0.72 8.79 0.65
N PHE A 281 1.63 8.04 0.04
CA PHE A 281 2.87 8.64 -0.46
C PHE A 281 2.58 9.39 -1.75
N ALA A 282 3.09 10.62 -1.90
CA ALA A 282 3.22 11.21 -3.22
C ALA A 282 4.13 10.31 -4.09
N PRO A 283 3.73 9.89 -5.30
CA PRO A 283 4.52 8.96 -6.12
C PRO A 283 5.95 9.45 -6.43
N GLU A 284 6.11 10.76 -6.60
CA GLU A 284 7.41 11.40 -6.82
C GLU A 284 8.35 11.24 -5.61
N SER A 285 7.81 11.35 -4.38
CA SER A 285 8.58 11.11 -3.15
C SER A 285 9.13 9.69 -3.08
N VAL A 286 8.36 8.71 -3.53
CA VAL A 286 8.81 7.31 -3.60
C VAL A 286 9.99 7.13 -4.56
N CYS A 287 9.96 7.80 -5.71
CA CYS A 287 11.10 7.85 -6.63
C CYS A 287 12.32 8.57 -6.02
N LYS A 288 12.12 9.71 -5.32
CA LYS A 288 13.18 10.44 -4.60
C LYS A 288 13.83 9.62 -3.49
N LEU A 289 13.08 8.76 -2.79
CA LEU A 289 13.62 7.85 -1.77
C LEU A 289 14.44 6.72 -2.40
N ALA A 290 13.91 6.13 -3.47
CA ALA A 290 14.55 5.02 -4.15
C ALA A 290 15.84 5.43 -4.89
N SER A 291 15.95 6.68 -5.37
CA SER A 291 17.18 7.18 -6.01
C SER A 291 18.39 7.17 -5.04
N LYS A 292 18.13 7.29 -3.74
CA LYS A 292 19.14 7.18 -2.67
C LYS A 292 19.50 5.76 -2.27
N MET A 293 18.99 4.76 -2.97
CA MET A 293 19.33 3.34 -2.75
C MET A 293 20.12 2.84 -3.97
N PRO A 294 21.38 3.25 -4.18
CA PRO A 294 22.08 3.09 -5.47
C PRO A 294 22.32 1.62 -5.90
N ARG A 295 22.11 0.66 -4.99
CA ARG A 295 22.22 -0.78 -5.24
C ARG A 295 20.88 -1.53 -5.17
N LEU A 296 19.76 -0.79 -5.20
CA LEU A 296 18.41 -1.35 -5.16
C LEU A 296 18.18 -2.31 -6.34
N ARG A 297 17.83 -3.56 -6.03
CA ARG A 297 17.54 -4.62 -7.00
C ARG A 297 16.06 -4.83 -7.23
N LYS A 298 15.25 -4.58 -6.19
CA LYS A 298 13.80 -4.77 -6.25
C LYS A 298 13.07 -3.56 -5.69
N ILE A 299 12.07 -3.08 -6.41
CA ILE A 299 11.17 -2.04 -5.91
C ILE A 299 9.72 -2.47 -6.06
N LYS A 300 8.95 -2.26 -5.00
CA LYS A 300 7.52 -2.51 -4.96
C LYS A 300 6.79 -1.24 -4.50
N MET A 301 5.93 -0.71 -5.35
CA MET A 301 5.18 0.52 -5.13
C MET A 301 3.69 0.20 -5.11
N HIS A 302 3.05 0.22 -3.95
CA HIS A 302 1.60 0.36 -3.89
C HIS A 302 1.30 1.85 -3.65
N LEU A 303 0.61 2.48 -4.59
CA LEU A 303 0.41 3.93 -4.64
C LEU A 303 -1.03 4.25 -5.06
N SER A 304 -1.53 5.41 -4.63
CA SER A 304 -2.93 5.80 -4.81
C SER A 304 -3.13 6.65 -6.06
N ASP A 305 -4.09 6.28 -6.89
CA ASP A 305 -4.61 7.08 -8.03
C ASP A 305 -6.07 7.48 -7.74
N MET A 306 -6.35 7.88 -6.50
CA MET A 306 -7.71 8.08 -5.95
C MET A 306 -8.14 9.53 -5.80
N GLU A 307 -7.30 10.49 -6.16
CA GLU A 307 -7.65 11.89 -5.95
C GLU A 307 -8.83 12.29 -6.86
N TRP A 308 -10.02 12.33 -6.26
CA TRP A 308 -11.29 12.54 -6.95
C TRP A 308 -11.91 13.90 -6.64
N ARG A 309 -11.50 14.54 -5.54
CA ARG A 309 -11.96 15.90 -5.15
C ARG A 309 -11.19 16.96 -5.93
N ASN A 310 -9.90 16.72 -6.19
CA ASN A 310 -9.02 17.62 -6.93
C ASN A 310 -8.41 16.95 -8.18
N PRO A 311 -9.12 16.92 -9.32
CA PRO A 311 -8.61 16.34 -10.56
C PRO A 311 -7.26 16.91 -11.02
N GLU A 312 -7.00 18.19 -10.78
CA GLU A 312 -5.73 18.83 -11.13
C GLU A 312 -4.56 18.26 -10.31
N LEU A 313 -4.77 18.05 -9.00
CA LEU A 313 -3.80 17.38 -8.14
C LEU A 313 -3.56 15.93 -8.61
N ARG A 314 -4.60 15.20 -9.02
CA ARG A 314 -4.44 13.84 -9.59
C ARG A 314 -3.56 13.83 -10.85
N VAL A 315 -3.84 14.73 -11.78
CA VAL A 315 -3.06 14.89 -13.02
C VAL A 315 -1.62 15.26 -12.68
N GLY A 316 -1.41 16.24 -11.79
CA GLY A 316 -0.09 16.69 -11.37
C GLY A 316 0.73 15.59 -10.65
N LEU A 317 0.10 14.80 -9.78
CA LEU A 317 0.75 13.64 -9.13
C LEU A 317 1.20 12.60 -10.16
N ARG A 318 0.34 12.34 -11.17
CA ARG A 318 0.62 11.39 -12.25
C ARG A 318 1.73 11.86 -13.19
N GLU A 319 1.76 13.15 -13.52
CA GLU A 319 2.82 13.78 -14.31
C GLU A 319 4.16 13.77 -13.56
N ARG A 320 4.18 14.22 -12.30
CA ARG A 320 5.39 14.18 -11.45
C ARG A 320 5.87 12.75 -11.20
N PHE A 321 4.98 11.75 -11.18
CA PHE A 321 5.37 10.35 -11.17
C PHE A 321 6.09 9.94 -12.47
N ALA A 322 5.51 10.24 -13.63
CA ALA A 322 6.10 9.93 -14.93
C ALA A 322 7.51 10.54 -15.07
N ASN A 323 7.66 11.80 -14.67
CA ASN A 323 8.93 12.55 -14.73
C ASN A 323 9.98 12.06 -13.69
N SER A 324 9.56 11.37 -12.62
CA SER A 324 10.47 10.88 -11.57
C SER A 324 10.86 9.41 -11.69
N LEU A 325 10.14 8.60 -12.48
CA LEU A 325 10.55 7.22 -12.80
C LEU A 325 12.01 7.08 -13.30
N PRO A 326 12.58 8.02 -14.10
CA PRO A 326 13.99 7.98 -14.46
C PRO A 326 14.97 8.01 -13.27
N LEU A 327 14.60 8.63 -12.15
CA LEU A 327 15.43 8.73 -10.93
C LEU A 327 15.68 7.38 -10.26
N LEU A 328 14.84 6.37 -10.54
CA LEU A 328 15.01 5.03 -9.99
C LEU A 328 16.35 4.42 -10.45
N PRO A 329 17.13 3.75 -9.58
CA PRO A 329 18.43 3.19 -9.92
C PRO A 329 18.43 2.25 -11.13
N GLN A 330 19.47 2.31 -11.96
CA GLN A 330 19.63 1.42 -13.13
C GLN A 330 19.92 -0.04 -12.76
N GLY A 331 20.19 -0.32 -11.48
CA GLY A 331 20.40 -1.68 -10.94
C GLY A 331 19.12 -2.45 -10.60
N VAL A 332 17.93 -1.86 -10.81
CA VAL A 332 16.64 -2.52 -10.54
C VAL A 332 16.40 -3.66 -11.54
N LEU A 333 16.15 -4.85 -11.00
CA LEU A 333 15.91 -6.10 -11.73
C LEU A 333 14.43 -6.54 -11.66
N ASP A 334 13.74 -6.21 -10.57
CA ASP A 334 12.32 -6.55 -10.31
C ASP A 334 11.54 -5.30 -9.92
N PHE A 335 10.58 -4.91 -10.76
CA PHE A 335 9.71 -3.75 -10.58
C PHE A 335 8.25 -4.18 -10.46
N GLU A 336 7.60 -3.81 -9.36
CA GLU A 336 6.17 -4.03 -9.13
C GLU A 336 5.48 -2.70 -8.77
N LEU A 337 4.54 -2.26 -9.60
CA LEU A 337 3.68 -1.10 -9.37
C LEU A 337 2.21 -1.54 -9.28
N GLN A 338 1.53 -1.08 -8.24
CA GLN A 338 0.08 -1.11 -8.10
C GLN A 338 -0.39 0.33 -7.88
N TYR A 339 -0.83 1.00 -8.95
CA TYR A 339 -1.30 2.38 -8.99
C TYR A 339 -2.80 2.40 -9.26
N SER A 340 -3.55 1.95 -8.26
CA SER A 340 -4.99 1.67 -8.33
C SER A 340 -5.58 1.60 -6.94
N ARG A 341 -6.84 2.04 -6.76
CA ARG A 341 -7.60 1.74 -5.54
C ARG A 341 -9.10 1.55 -5.80
N ARG A 342 -9.72 2.35 -6.67
CA ARG A 342 -11.14 2.16 -7.04
C ARG A 342 -11.40 2.53 -8.49
N VAL A 343 -12.39 1.87 -9.06
CA VAL A 343 -12.96 2.17 -10.38
C VAL A 343 -14.44 2.47 -10.12
N PRO A 344 -15.02 3.55 -10.69
CA PRO A 344 -16.46 3.75 -10.72
C PRO A 344 -17.24 2.47 -11.04
N ARG A 345 -18.41 2.32 -10.41
CA ARG A 345 -19.15 1.05 -10.33
C ARG A 345 -19.68 0.57 -11.67
N ASP A 346 -20.33 1.48 -12.39
CA ASP A 346 -21.00 1.24 -13.66
C ASP A 346 -20.80 2.40 -14.63
N HIS A 347 -21.28 2.21 -15.86
CA HIS A 347 -21.15 3.15 -16.97
C HIS A 347 -21.97 4.45 -16.85
N SER A 348 -22.83 4.62 -15.83
CA SER A 348 -23.51 5.91 -15.62
C SER A 348 -22.54 7.02 -15.22
N HIS A 349 -21.42 6.66 -14.59
CA HIS A 349 -20.36 7.60 -14.29
C HIS A 349 -19.50 7.84 -15.53
N ALA A 350 -19.50 9.08 -16.02
CA ALA A 350 -18.57 9.58 -17.04
C ALA A 350 -17.23 9.96 -16.37
N PRO A 351 -16.18 9.13 -16.46
CA PRO A 351 -14.94 9.37 -15.73
C PRO A 351 -14.18 10.53 -16.40
N PRO A 352 -13.65 11.51 -15.65
CA PRO A 352 -12.86 12.59 -16.23
C PRO A 352 -11.56 12.05 -16.83
N SER A 353 -11.09 12.71 -17.90
CA SER A 353 -9.74 12.48 -18.43
C SER A 353 -8.71 12.91 -17.41
N ILE A 354 -7.74 12.03 -17.14
CA ILE A 354 -6.53 12.29 -16.35
C ILE A 354 -5.28 12.42 -17.23
N VAL A 355 -5.46 12.52 -18.56
CA VAL A 355 -4.42 12.99 -19.49
C VAL A 355 -4.35 14.52 -19.41
N PRO A 356 -3.16 15.14 -19.26
CA PRO A 356 -3.02 16.59 -19.25
C PRO A 356 -3.63 17.25 -20.50
N PRO A 357 -4.29 18.43 -20.41
CA PRO A 357 -5.01 19.03 -21.55
C PRO A 357 -4.14 19.35 -22.78
N HIS A 358 -2.84 19.52 -22.59
CA HIS A 358 -1.87 19.77 -23.66
C HIS A 358 -1.30 18.48 -24.28
N GLU A 359 -1.55 17.32 -23.66
CA GLU A 359 -1.06 16.03 -24.11
C GLU A 359 -2.09 15.20 -24.87
N LYS A 360 -1.61 14.38 -25.81
CA LYS A 360 -2.45 13.46 -26.58
C LYS A 360 -2.37 12.02 -26.10
N ARG A 361 -1.52 11.74 -25.10
CA ARG A 361 -1.19 10.39 -24.61
C ARG A 361 -0.92 10.44 -23.12
N ASP A 362 -1.14 9.31 -22.45
CA ASP A 362 -0.80 9.20 -21.04
C ASP A 362 0.73 9.17 -20.84
N LEU A 363 1.25 10.21 -20.18
CA LEU A 363 2.67 10.36 -19.85
C LEU A 363 3.18 9.23 -18.97
N LEU A 364 2.39 8.76 -17.99
CA LEU A 364 2.82 7.71 -17.07
C LEU A 364 2.99 6.37 -17.79
N SER A 365 2.06 5.99 -18.65
CA SER A 365 2.18 4.78 -19.48
C SER A 365 3.38 4.85 -20.42
N GLN A 366 3.69 6.02 -21.00
CA GLN A 366 4.89 6.21 -21.83
C GLN A 366 6.19 6.12 -21.00
N ALA A 367 6.21 6.70 -19.80
CA ALA A 367 7.35 6.61 -18.88
C ALA A 367 7.57 5.18 -18.38
N LEU A 368 6.49 4.43 -18.11
CA LEU A 368 6.53 3.02 -17.74
C LEU A 368 6.99 2.11 -18.89
N PHE A 369 6.57 2.39 -20.13
CA PHE A 369 7.12 1.74 -21.32
C PHE A 369 8.64 1.94 -21.39
N ASN A 370 9.10 3.19 -21.35
CA ASN A 370 10.54 3.53 -21.38
C ASN A 370 11.30 2.87 -20.21
N PHE A 371 10.74 2.87 -19.00
CA PHE A 371 11.33 2.22 -17.83
C PHE A 371 11.45 0.70 -18.03
N SER A 372 10.44 0.06 -18.61
CA SER A 372 10.42 -1.39 -18.81
C SER A 372 11.52 -1.89 -19.74
N GLN A 373 12.02 -1.04 -20.64
CA GLN A 373 13.06 -1.34 -21.63
C GLN A 373 14.50 -1.28 -21.08
N ARG A 374 14.68 -0.96 -19.79
CA ARG A 374 16.00 -0.92 -19.14
C ARG A 374 16.75 -2.25 -19.27
N GLU A 375 18.02 -2.17 -19.64
CA GLU A 375 18.87 -3.32 -20.03
C GLU A 375 18.90 -4.47 -19.00
N ASN A 376 18.81 -4.14 -17.70
CA ASN A 376 18.95 -5.10 -16.60
C ASN A 376 17.62 -5.61 -16.03
N LEU A 377 16.47 -5.12 -16.51
CA LEU A 377 15.17 -5.47 -15.94
C LEU A 377 14.80 -6.92 -16.32
N LEU A 378 14.56 -7.76 -15.31
CA LEU A 378 14.19 -9.17 -15.46
C LEU A 378 12.68 -9.38 -15.29
N ARG A 379 12.06 -8.58 -14.41
CA ARG A 379 10.62 -8.61 -14.14
C ARG A 379 10.04 -7.20 -14.09
N PHE A 380 8.97 -7.00 -14.84
CA PHE A 380 8.14 -5.82 -14.82
C PHE A 380 6.70 -6.23 -14.51
N SER A 381 6.07 -5.54 -13.56
CA SER A 381 4.67 -5.69 -13.19
C SER A 381 4.07 -4.31 -12.95
N ALA A 382 3.07 -3.90 -13.71
CA ALA A 382 2.37 -2.63 -13.50
C ALA A 382 0.84 -2.83 -13.55
N LYS A 383 0.12 -2.38 -12.52
CA LYS A 383 -1.34 -2.42 -12.46
C LYS A 383 -1.89 -1.03 -12.19
N GLY A 384 -2.88 -0.57 -12.95
CA GLY A 384 -3.40 0.80 -12.83
C GLY A 384 -4.23 1.24 -14.03
N SER A 385 -4.70 2.49 -14.02
CA SER A 385 -5.24 3.11 -15.22
C SER A 385 -4.07 3.41 -16.15
N PHE A 386 -4.02 2.77 -17.31
CA PHE A 386 -2.95 2.90 -18.31
C PHE A 386 -3.55 2.90 -19.71
N ASP A 387 -2.84 3.49 -20.67
CA ASP A 387 -3.14 3.41 -22.10
C ASP A 387 -2.23 2.37 -22.77
N LEU A 388 -2.60 1.89 -23.97
CA LEU A 388 -1.89 0.84 -24.70
C LEU A 388 -0.43 1.21 -25.03
N ASN A 389 -0.08 2.50 -24.98
CA ASN A 389 1.30 2.98 -25.11
C ASN A 389 2.27 2.39 -24.06
N ILE A 390 1.79 1.87 -22.92
CA ILE A 390 2.63 1.10 -21.98
C ILE A 390 3.29 -0.14 -22.61
N LEU A 391 2.66 -0.69 -23.67
CA LEU A 391 3.14 -1.81 -24.47
C LEU A 391 3.94 -1.36 -25.72
N GLY A 392 4.00 -0.05 -25.99
CA GLY A 392 4.56 0.56 -27.20
C GLY A 392 3.50 1.09 -28.15
N THR A 393 3.77 2.25 -28.77
CA THR A 393 2.77 2.99 -29.56
C THR A 393 2.65 2.57 -31.03
N SER A 394 3.66 1.92 -31.60
CA SER A 394 3.63 1.36 -32.97
C SER A 394 4.78 0.38 -33.23
N GLU A 395 4.68 -0.43 -34.28
CA GLU A 395 5.77 -1.29 -34.76
C GLU A 395 7.01 -0.46 -35.16
N LYS A 396 6.84 0.77 -35.67
CA LYS A 396 7.94 1.72 -35.92
C LYS A 396 8.64 2.15 -34.62
N THR A 397 7.88 2.39 -33.56
CA THR A 397 8.41 2.78 -32.24
C THR A 397 9.15 1.63 -31.58
N LEU A 398 8.66 0.39 -31.74
CA LEU A 398 9.33 -0.81 -31.26
C LEU A 398 10.61 -1.12 -32.06
N ALA A 399 10.60 -0.91 -33.38
CA ALA A 399 11.78 -1.08 -34.23
C ALA A 399 12.86 0.01 -34.03
N ALA A 400 12.48 1.19 -33.53
CA ALA A 400 13.40 2.27 -33.17
C ALA A 400 13.93 2.17 -31.72
N SER A 401 13.62 1.09 -31.01
CA SER A 401 14.00 0.86 -29.62
C SER A 401 14.86 -0.40 -29.49
N ASP A 402 15.77 -0.40 -28.51
CA ASP A 402 16.60 -1.57 -28.14
C ASP A 402 15.77 -2.76 -27.61
N GLY A 403 14.46 -2.59 -27.45
CA GLY A 403 13.53 -3.64 -27.03
C GLY A 403 13.67 -3.98 -25.55
N TRP A 404 13.64 -5.28 -25.24
CA TRP A 404 13.68 -5.78 -23.87
C TRP A 404 14.72 -6.91 -23.71
N PRO A 405 16.01 -6.59 -23.62
CA PRO A 405 17.09 -7.55 -23.84
C PRO A 405 17.18 -8.68 -22.79
N LYS A 406 16.81 -8.40 -21.52
CA LYS A 406 16.91 -9.36 -20.41
C LYS A 406 15.58 -9.71 -19.75
N LEU A 407 14.47 -9.09 -20.18
CA LEU A 407 13.16 -9.23 -19.55
C LEU A 407 12.59 -10.65 -19.71
N GLU A 408 12.30 -11.30 -18.59
CA GLU A 408 11.72 -12.65 -18.57
C GLU A 408 10.23 -12.65 -18.22
N THR A 409 9.77 -11.71 -17.38
CA THR A 409 8.37 -11.63 -16.92
C THR A 409 7.82 -10.24 -17.11
N TYR A 410 6.66 -10.14 -17.77
CA TYR A 410 5.96 -8.89 -18.05
C TYR A 410 4.47 -9.03 -17.68
N ASP A 411 4.01 -8.33 -16.64
CA ASP A 411 2.62 -8.35 -16.15
C ASP A 411 2.02 -6.94 -16.24
N VAL A 412 0.93 -6.75 -16.99
CA VAL A 412 0.23 -5.47 -17.09
C VAL A 412 -1.25 -5.64 -16.76
N GLY A 413 -1.70 -4.96 -15.70
CA GLY A 413 -3.10 -4.88 -15.32
C GLY A 413 -3.70 -3.52 -15.68
N PHE A 414 -4.59 -3.50 -16.67
CA PHE A 414 -5.39 -2.32 -17.00
C PHE A 414 -6.63 -2.28 -16.09
N LEU A 415 -6.86 -1.16 -15.41
CA LEU A 415 -8.17 -0.88 -14.83
C LEU A 415 -9.23 -0.75 -15.95
N ALA A 416 -10.51 -0.88 -15.60
CA ALA A 416 -11.59 -0.90 -16.60
C ALA A 416 -11.89 0.46 -17.26
N ILE A 417 -11.09 1.50 -16.98
CA ILE A 417 -11.18 2.84 -17.55
C ILE A 417 -9.76 3.27 -17.95
N THR A 418 -9.61 3.87 -19.13
CA THR A 418 -8.34 4.45 -19.61
C THR A 418 -8.00 5.76 -18.89
N PRO A 419 -6.75 6.25 -19.02
CA PRO A 419 -6.41 7.61 -18.62
C PRO A 419 -7.23 8.70 -19.32
N SER A 420 -7.77 8.43 -20.51
CA SER A 420 -8.67 9.35 -21.25
C SER A 420 -10.15 9.30 -20.79
N GLY A 421 -10.47 8.55 -19.73
CA GLY A 421 -11.84 8.39 -19.22
C GLY A 421 -12.70 7.37 -19.97
N GLN A 422 -12.16 6.65 -20.95
CA GLN A 422 -12.91 5.69 -21.76
C GLN A 422 -13.07 4.35 -21.04
N TRP A 423 -14.29 3.83 -21.00
CA TRP A 423 -14.61 2.50 -20.48
C TRP A 423 -14.06 1.40 -21.41
N LEU A 424 -13.34 0.43 -20.84
CA LEU A 424 -12.79 -0.72 -21.58
C LEU A 424 -13.77 -1.91 -21.69
N ALA A 425 -14.72 -2.01 -20.76
CA ALA A 425 -15.86 -2.92 -20.86
C ALA A 425 -17.04 -2.19 -21.48
N MET A 426 -17.88 -2.89 -22.23
CA MET A 426 -19.19 -2.38 -22.63
C MET A 426 -20.18 -2.45 -21.46
N GLY A 427 -21.20 -1.60 -21.45
CA GLY A 427 -22.34 -1.75 -20.55
C GLY A 427 -23.11 -3.04 -20.86
N PHE A 428 -23.76 -3.65 -19.88
CA PHE A 428 -24.71 -4.73 -20.16
C PHE A 428 -25.95 -4.16 -20.86
N THR A 429 -26.17 -4.58 -22.10
CA THR A 429 -27.37 -4.26 -22.91
C THR A 429 -28.50 -5.26 -22.73
N ASP A 430 -28.19 -6.46 -22.25
CA ASP A 430 -29.18 -7.45 -21.88
C ASP A 430 -29.77 -7.04 -20.52
N ASN A 431 -31.09 -7.10 -20.36
CA ASN A 431 -31.74 -6.87 -19.06
C ASN A 431 -31.03 -7.72 -17.98
N PRO A 432 -30.68 -7.17 -16.80
CA PRO A 432 -29.97 -7.90 -15.74
C PRO A 432 -30.78 -9.05 -15.12
N ASN A 433 -31.98 -9.29 -15.63
CA ASN A 433 -33.00 -10.21 -15.14
C ASN A 433 -32.86 -11.63 -15.73
N THR A 434 -31.62 -12.12 -15.91
CA THR A 434 -31.39 -13.56 -16.09
C THR A 434 -31.13 -14.15 -14.71
N ASP A 435 -31.85 -15.22 -14.35
CA ASP A 435 -31.95 -15.71 -12.95
C ASP A 435 -30.61 -16.02 -12.26
N SER A 436 -29.52 -16.19 -13.02
CA SER A 436 -28.14 -16.32 -12.51
C SER A 436 -27.55 -15.06 -11.87
N PHE A 437 -28.24 -13.91 -11.90
CA PHE A 437 -27.82 -12.66 -11.23
C PHE A 437 -28.70 -12.29 -10.03
N ARG A 438 -29.60 -13.18 -9.60
CA ARG A 438 -30.53 -12.95 -8.47
C ARG A 438 -29.94 -13.20 -7.08
N ASP A 439 -28.65 -13.53 -6.97
CA ASP A 439 -27.95 -13.42 -5.68
C ASP A 439 -27.99 -11.94 -5.24
N GLU A 440 -28.29 -11.70 -3.95
CA GLU A 440 -28.73 -10.43 -3.33
C GLU A 440 -27.77 -9.22 -3.46
N ARG A 441 -26.67 -9.36 -4.22
CA ARG A 441 -25.55 -8.41 -4.38
C ARG A 441 -25.67 -7.49 -5.60
N TRP A 442 -26.80 -7.53 -6.31
CA TRP A 442 -27.04 -6.75 -7.54
C TRP A 442 -28.47 -6.17 -7.50
N GLY A 443 -28.57 -4.85 -7.29
CA GLY A 443 -29.85 -4.13 -7.24
C GLY A 443 -30.24 -3.53 -8.58
N ALA A 444 -31.38 -2.82 -8.63
CA ALA A 444 -31.74 -2.04 -9.80
C ALA A 444 -30.70 -0.92 -10.08
N PRO A 445 -30.47 -0.53 -11.35
CA PRO A 445 -29.78 0.71 -11.67
C PRO A 445 -30.42 1.89 -10.93
N SER A 446 -29.61 2.82 -10.43
CA SER A 446 -30.10 4.00 -9.72
C SER A 446 -30.42 5.12 -10.68
N GLU A 447 -31.56 5.77 -10.48
CA GLU A 447 -31.91 7.03 -11.17
C GLU A 447 -31.04 8.21 -10.71
N HIS A 448 -30.46 8.10 -9.50
CA HIS A 448 -29.55 9.10 -8.92
C HIS A 448 -28.08 8.72 -9.18
N GLN A 449 -27.26 9.72 -9.53
CA GLN A 449 -25.81 9.57 -9.70
C GLN A 449 -25.16 9.14 -8.38
N ARG A 450 -24.73 7.87 -8.28
CA ARG A 450 -24.14 7.32 -7.06
C ARG A 450 -22.69 7.81 -6.86
N SER A 451 -22.31 8.06 -5.60
CA SER A 451 -20.91 8.33 -5.21
C SER A 451 -19.97 7.21 -5.70
N CYS A 452 -18.76 7.59 -6.13
CA CYS A 452 -17.73 6.64 -6.54
C CYS A 452 -17.23 5.74 -5.40
N LEU A 453 -17.59 6.08 -4.15
CA LEU A 453 -17.18 5.34 -2.96
C LEU A 453 -18.31 4.50 -2.30
N SER A 454 -19.60 4.78 -2.54
CA SER A 454 -20.72 4.21 -1.74
C SER A 454 -20.69 2.69 -1.50
N LEU A 455 -21.33 2.25 -0.41
CA LEU A 455 -21.27 0.92 0.22
C LEU A 455 -21.43 -0.33 -0.68
N PHE A 456 -20.83 -1.43 -0.23
CA PHE A 456 -20.39 -2.61 -1.00
C PHE A 456 -21.44 -3.41 -1.81
N ASP A 457 -22.74 -3.22 -1.61
CA ASP A 457 -23.70 -4.29 -1.92
C ASP A 457 -24.47 -4.25 -3.24
N THR A 458 -24.39 -3.20 -4.06
CA THR A 458 -25.11 -3.20 -5.36
C THR A 458 -24.38 -2.52 -6.54
N ASN A 459 -24.23 -3.31 -7.61
CA ASN A 459 -24.09 -2.96 -9.04
C ASN A 459 -22.68 -2.77 -9.61
N GLU A 460 -22.25 -3.78 -10.37
CA GLU A 460 -21.14 -3.72 -11.33
C GLU A 460 -21.66 -4.14 -12.72
N PHE A 461 -22.33 -3.25 -13.45
CA PHE A 461 -22.86 -3.54 -14.80
C PHE A 461 -21.77 -3.60 -15.89
N ARG A 462 -20.73 -4.41 -15.66
CA ARG A 462 -19.58 -4.61 -16.53
C ARG A 462 -19.81 -5.78 -17.49
N GLY A 463 -20.23 -5.46 -18.70
CA GLY A 463 -20.32 -6.40 -19.82
C GLY A 463 -18.95 -6.92 -20.26
N PRO A 464 -18.88 -7.60 -21.42
CA PRO A 464 -17.61 -8.02 -21.99
C PRO A 464 -16.72 -6.82 -22.34
N ILE A 465 -15.42 -7.07 -22.51
CA ILE A 465 -14.48 -6.09 -23.05
C ILE A 465 -14.94 -5.61 -24.44
N GLU A 466 -14.70 -4.34 -24.75
CA GLU A 466 -14.95 -3.76 -26.07
C GLU A 466 -14.12 -4.55 -27.14
N PRO A 467 -14.75 -5.17 -28.16
CA PRO A 467 -14.06 -6.08 -29.07
C PRO A 467 -12.86 -5.50 -29.82
N ASP A 468 -12.96 -4.26 -30.30
CA ASP A 468 -11.87 -3.62 -31.04
C ASP A 468 -10.71 -3.29 -30.09
N TYR A 469 -10.99 -2.85 -28.87
CA TYR A 469 -9.98 -2.66 -27.83
C TYR A 469 -9.30 -3.99 -27.46
N ALA A 470 -10.05 -5.08 -27.32
CA ALA A 470 -9.49 -6.40 -27.07
C ALA A 470 -8.56 -6.86 -28.20
N HIS A 471 -8.96 -6.66 -29.47
CA HIS A 471 -8.13 -6.95 -30.63
C HIS A 471 -6.85 -6.09 -30.64
N ARG A 472 -6.99 -4.77 -30.48
CA ARG A 472 -5.85 -3.83 -30.39
C ARG A 472 -4.89 -4.22 -29.27
N LEU A 473 -5.40 -4.54 -28.08
CA LEU A 473 -4.62 -4.95 -26.91
C LEU A 473 -3.80 -6.22 -27.20
N VAL A 474 -4.41 -7.27 -27.74
CA VAL A 474 -3.70 -8.53 -28.02
C VAL A 474 -2.69 -8.38 -29.16
N CYS A 475 -3.01 -7.61 -30.20
CA CYS A 475 -2.07 -7.34 -31.30
C CYS A 475 -0.87 -6.51 -30.82
N THR A 476 -1.09 -5.46 -30.02
CA THR A 476 0.01 -4.66 -29.45
C THR A 476 0.83 -5.47 -28.45
N ALA A 477 0.20 -6.32 -27.63
CA ALA A 477 0.90 -7.26 -26.75
C ALA A 477 1.81 -8.24 -27.51
N GLY A 478 1.32 -8.78 -28.63
CA GLY A 478 2.11 -9.67 -29.49
C GLY A 478 3.27 -8.95 -30.17
N ARG A 479 3.06 -7.71 -30.65
CA ARG A 479 4.14 -6.85 -31.15
C ARG A 479 5.18 -6.60 -30.06
N ALA A 480 4.79 -6.19 -28.86
CA ALA A 480 5.70 -6.03 -27.73
C ALA A 480 6.48 -7.32 -27.43
N ALA A 481 5.77 -8.46 -27.39
CA ALA A 481 6.37 -9.77 -27.15
C ALA A 481 7.42 -10.18 -28.20
N SER A 482 7.30 -9.76 -29.47
CA SER A 482 8.34 -10.06 -30.48
C SER A 482 9.68 -9.36 -30.22
N HIS A 483 9.69 -8.23 -29.51
CA HIS A 483 10.90 -7.50 -29.11
C HIS A 483 11.44 -7.91 -27.72
N MET A 484 10.93 -8.99 -27.14
CA MET A 484 11.33 -9.52 -25.82
C MET A 484 12.03 -10.89 -25.97
N PRO A 485 13.30 -10.97 -26.41
CA PRO A 485 13.98 -12.23 -26.74
C PRO A 485 13.99 -13.26 -25.59
N ARG A 486 14.05 -12.82 -24.32
CA ARG A 486 14.09 -13.69 -23.14
C ARG A 486 12.73 -13.95 -22.47
N LEU A 487 11.63 -13.50 -23.07
CA LEU A 487 10.29 -13.59 -22.46
C LEU A 487 9.92 -15.04 -22.10
N ARG A 488 9.77 -15.30 -20.81
CA ARG A 488 9.27 -16.56 -20.23
C ARG A 488 7.77 -16.53 -19.99
N ARG A 489 7.25 -15.38 -19.57
CA ARG A 489 5.85 -15.19 -19.21
C ARG A 489 5.39 -13.76 -19.49
N MET A 490 4.31 -13.62 -20.25
CA MET A 490 3.56 -12.36 -20.33
C MET A 490 2.15 -12.59 -19.77
N VAL A 491 1.66 -11.66 -18.98
CA VAL A 491 0.28 -11.64 -18.48
C VAL A 491 -0.28 -10.24 -18.72
N ILE A 492 -1.47 -10.19 -19.27
CA ILE A 492 -2.25 -8.96 -19.40
C ILE A 492 -3.63 -9.23 -18.84
N ASN A 493 -4.09 -8.35 -17.94
CA ASN A 493 -5.42 -8.44 -17.32
C ASN A 493 -6.15 -7.11 -17.54
N VAL A 494 -7.47 -7.13 -17.74
CA VAL A 494 -8.31 -5.95 -17.86
C VAL A 494 -9.51 -6.06 -16.93
N GLY A 495 -9.69 -5.08 -16.06
CA GLY A 495 -10.81 -4.98 -15.12
C GLY A 495 -10.65 -5.80 -13.83
N VAL A 496 -11.68 -5.73 -12.96
CA VAL A 496 -11.62 -6.21 -11.56
C VAL A 496 -12.36 -7.53 -11.34
N VAL A 497 -13.53 -7.74 -11.95
CA VAL A 497 -14.39 -8.92 -11.72
C VAL A 497 -14.69 -9.66 -13.02
N GLY A 498 -14.31 -10.95 -13.09
CA GLY A 498 -14.49 -11.80 -14.28
C GLY A 498 -13.72 -11.31 -15.52
N GLY A 499 -12.62 -10.58 -15.31
CA GLY A 499 -11.95 -9.76 -16.32
C GLY A 499 -11.33 -10.50 -17.50
N TYR A 500 -11.11 -9.75 -18.58
CA TYR A 500 -10.42 -10.23 -19.78
C TYR A 500 -8.94 -10.46 -19.46
N LYS A 501 -8.41 -11.63 -19.83
CA LYS A 501 -7.07 -12.06 -19.48
C LYS A 501 -6.37 -12.73 -20.66
N VAL A 502 -5.17 -12.24 -20.97
CA VAL A 502 -4.25 -12.80 -21.94
C VAL A 502 -3.04 -13.34 -21.18
N CYS A 503 -2.61 -14.54 -21.49
CA CYS A 503 -1.42 -15.14 -20.92
C CYS A 503 -0.59 -15.78 -22.03
N TYR A 504 0.70 -15.51 -22.04
CA TYR A 504 1.68 -16.20 -22.87
C TYR A 504 2.75 -16.84 -21.96
N THR A 505 3.21 -18.03 -22.33
CA THR A 505 4.26 -18.76 -21.61
C THR A 505 5.13 -19.52 -22.59
N SER A 506 6.44 -19.25 -22.58
CA SER A 506 7.39 -19.78 -23.57
C SER A 506 8.10 -21.07 -23.15
N LYS A 507 7.67 -21.70 -22.06
CA LYS A 507 7.99 -23.12 -21.83
C LYS A 507 7.38 -23.93 -22.98
N LYS A 508 7.89 -25.15 -23.27
CA LYS A 508 7.29 -26.11 -24.23
C LYS A 508 5.95 -26.67 -23.74
N VAL A 509 5.01 -25.77 -23.49
CA VAL A 509 3.68 -25.98 -22.94
C VAL A 509 2.72 -25.61 -24.05
N HIS A 510 1.98 -26.59 -24.54
CA HIS A 510 0.92 -26.37 -25.50
C HIS A 510 -0.42 -26.36 -24.75
N PRO A 511 -1.26 -25.32 -24.89
CA PRO A 511 -1.07 -24.10 -25.68
C PRO A 511 -0.14 -23.07 -25.00
N CYS A 512 0.68 -22.36 -25.80
CA CYS A 512 1.63 -21.35 -25.33
C CYS A 512 0.97 -19.98 -25.10
N MET A 513 -0.20 -19.75 -25.70
CA MET A 513 -1.02 -18.56 -25.52
C MET A 513 -2.41 -18.96 -25.00
N ARG A 514 -2.99 -18.18 -24.08
CA ARG A 514 -4.32 -18.43 -23.48
C ARG A 514 -5.07 -17.11 -23.35
N ILE A 515 -6.28 -17.04 -23.91
CA ILE A 515 -7.19 -15.89 -23.77
C ILE A 515 -8.44 -16.36 -23.02
N ALA A 516 -8.85 -15.61 -22.00
CA ALA A 516 -10.05 -15.86 -21.20
C ALA A 516 -10.86 -14.57 -20.97
N GLY A 517 -12.18 -14.68 -20.91
CA GLY A 517 -13.09 -13.55 -20.65
C GLY A 517 -14.53 -13.87 -21.07
N LYS A 518 -15.44 -12.92 -20.92
CA LYS A 518 -16.87 -13.08 -21.25
C LYS A 518 -17.15 -12.72 -22.73
N LYS A 519 -18.07 -13.44 -23.39
CA LYS A 519 -18.58 -13.18 -24.77
C LYS A 519 -17.47 -12.88 -25.79
N LEU A 520 -16.38 -13.65 -25.75
CA LEU A 520 -15.20 -13.38 -26.59
C LEU A 520 -15.48 -13.58 -28.10
N GLN A 521 -15.04 -12.62 -28.93
CA GLN A 521 -15.14 -12.70 -30.40
C GLN A 521 -13.99 -13.53 -31.01
N PRO A 522 -14.24 -14.48 -31.93
CA PRO A 522 -13.20 -15.38 -32.48
C PRO A 522 -11.91 -14.66 -32.93
N PRO A 523 -10.73 -15.25 -32.72
CA PRO A 523 -9.47 -14.60 -33.04
C PRO A 523 -9.34 -14.32 -34.55
N ILE A 524 -9.09 -13.06 -34.89
CA ILE A 524 -8.92 -12.58 -36.27
C ILE A 524 -7.52 -12.97 -36.79
N GLU A 525 -7.38 -13.19 -38.10
CA GLU A 525 -6.11 -13.64 -38.70
C GLU A 525 -4.92 -12.68 -38.48
N GLU A 526 -5.13 -11.37 -38.25
CA GLU A 526 -4.05 -10.46 -37.83
C GLU A 526 -3.46 -10.88 -36.47
N LEU A 527 -4.31 -11.16 -35.48
CA LEU A 527 -3.92 -11.61 -34.15
C LEU A 527 -3.13 -12.93 -34.24
N LEU A 528 -3.67 -13.90 -34.99
CA LEU A 528 -3.03 -15.19 -35.20
C LEU A 528 -1.66 -15.02 -35.90
N ARG A 529 -1.56 -14.18 -36.93
CA ARG A 529 -0.30 -13.89 -37.63
C ARG A 529 0.76 -13.28 -36.71
N VAL A 530 0.40 -12.31 -35.88
CA VAL A 530 1.33 -11.70 -34.91
C VAL A 530 1.85 -12.76 -33.93
N TRP A 531 0.97 -13.56 -33.32
CA TRP A 531 1.39 -14.53 -32.31
C TRP A 531 2.04 -15.79 -32.88
N ARG A 532 1.75 -16.18 -34.13
CA ARG A 532 2.55 -17.20 -34.86
C ARG A 532 3.99 -16.73 -35.05
N ARG A 533 4.24 -15.47 -35.46
CA ARG A 533 5.60 -14.89 -35.56
C ARG A 533 6.33 -14.99 -34.21
N VAL A 534 5.68 -14.53 -33.13
CA VAL A 534 6.20 -14.56 -31.74
C VAL A 534 6.57 -15.97 -31.23
N ALA A 535 5.95 -17.02 -31.78
CA ALA A 535 6.28 -18.42 -31.49
C ALA A 535 7.38 -18.97 -32.43
N GLN A 536 7.34 -18.61 -33.72
CA GLN A 536 8.37 -18.94 -34.72
C GLN A 536 9.74 -18.39 -34.34
N ASP A 537 9.82 -17.13 -33.90
CA ASP A 537 11.05 -16.45 -33.43
C ASP A 537 11.69 -17.13 -32.19
N ARG A 538 11.04 -18.16 -31.63
CA ARG A 538 11.46 -18.90 -30.42
C ARG A 538 11.45 -20.42 -30.59
N ASP A 539 11.39 -20.93 -31.81
CA ASP A 539 11.31 -22.36 -32.15
C ASP A 539 10.15 -23.09 -31.42
N GLN A 540 8.99 -22.44 -31.33
CA GLN A 540 7.81 -22.96 -30.64
C GLN A 540 6.65 -23.17 -31.60
N GLN A 541 5.98 -24.32 -31.48
CA GLN A 541 4.69 -24.53 -32.12
C GLN A 541 3.66 -23.59 -31.46
N PHE A 542 3.05 -22.73 -32.27
CA PHE A 542 1.96 -21.89 -31.80
C PHE A 542 0.78 -22.75 -31.33
N GLY A 543 0.12 -22.29 -30.27
CA GLY A 543 -1.06 -22.93 -29.71
C GLY A 543 -1.82 -21.94 -28.87
N LEU A 544 -3.06 -21.69 -29.25
CA LEU A 544 -3.98 -20.78 -28.56
C LEU A 544 -5.05 -21.56 -27.78
N GLU A 545 -5.21 -21.27 -26.48
CA GLU A 545 -6.41 -21.60 -25.73
C GLU A 545 -7.40 -20.44 -25.76
N TRP A 546 -8.66 -20.75 -25.98
CA TRP A 546 -9.74 -19.78 -26.04
C TRP A 546 -10.85 -20.14 -25.07
N ASN A 547 -11.02 -19.36 -24.00
CA ASN A 547 -11.94 -19.68 -22.90
C ASN A 547 -12.98 -18.58 -22.69
N ASP A 548 -14.10 -18.67 -23.41
CA ASP A 548 -15.29 -17.82 -23.21
C ASP A 548 -16.06 -18.26 -21.96
N THR A 549 -15.97 -17.49 -20.88
CA THR A 549 -16.51 -17.85 -19.56
C THR A 549 -18.04 -17.83 -19.48
N VAL A 550 -18.73 -17.27 -20.48
CA VAL A 550 -20.20 -17.30 -20.56
C VAL A 550 -20.70 -18.62 -21.16
N LYS A 551 -19.88 -19.27 -22.00
CA LYS A 551 -20.19 -20.57 -22.58
C LYS A 551 -19.54 -21.65 -21.70
N THR A 552 -20.32 -22.27 -20.82
CA THR A 552 -19.88 -23.34 -19.88
C THR A 552 -19.13 -24.50 -20.54
N ASN A 553 -19.24 -24.66 -21.86
CA ASN A 553 -18.37 -25.49 -22.67
C ASN A 553 -16.99 -24.84 -22.89
N LYS A 554 -15.97 -25.32 -22.16
CA LYS A 554 -14.53 -25.09 -22.45
C LYS A 554 -14.17 -25.58 -23.86
N ARG A 555 -14.41 -24.76 -24.89
CA ARG A 555 -13.99 -25.04 -26.26
C ARG A 555 -12.49 -24.85 -26.40
N LYS A 556 -11.71 -25.91 -26.12
CA LYS A 556 -10.32 -26.02 -26.60
C LYS A 556 -10.28 -26.09 -28.13
N MET A 557 -10.45 -24.94 -28.78
CA MET A 557 -10.06 -24.75 -30.17
C MET A 557 -8.56 -24.46 -30.19
N LEU A 558 -7.77 -25.50 -30.43
CA LEU A 558 -6.33 -25.35 -30.64
C LEU A 558 -6.11 -24.81 -32.05
N PHE A 559 -5.78 -23.52 -32.14
CA PHE A 559 -5.29 -22.92 -33.37
C PHE A 559 -3.79 -23.20 -33.47
N SER A 560 -3.38 -23.96 -34.49
CA SER A 560 -2.00 -24.25 -34.87
C SER A 560 -1.46 -23.24 -35.89
#